data_AF-A0A5C8BAC3-F1
#
_entry.id   AF-A0A5C8BAC3-F1
#
_cell.length_a   1.000
_cell.length_b   1.000
_cell.length_c   1.000
_cell.angle_alpha   90.00
_cell.angle_beta   90.00
_cell.angle_gamma   90.00
#
_symmetry.space_group_name_H-M   'P 1'
#
loop_
_entity.id
_entity.type
_entity.pdbx_description
1 polymer ?
#
loop_
_entity_poly.entity_id
_entity_poly.type
_entity_poly.pdbx_seq_one_letter_code
_entity_poly.pdbx_strand_id
1 'polypeptide(L)'
;MARRRAIEADELFETANRLKAEGKEVTAVALLDALGGGSLRTIYKLMEAWQQSRPAEVKNEPTEIPPAVMAGFANSWRLATQEAGREVAEVKEKAKEEVAAALRQFHGALEAIGKMEAESEADAQEIERLTAKLAEVEAACLEAQKEAVGHK
;
A
#
# COMPACT_ATOMS: atom_id res chain seq x y z
N MET A 1 -36.23 47.85 1.29
CA MET A 1 -36.63 46.58 1.93
C MET A 1 -36.55 45.47 0.88
N ALA A 2 -35.44 44.76 0.78
CA ALA A 2 -35.31 43.65 -0.17
C ALA A 2 -36.28 42.52 0.23
N ARG A 3 -37.13 42.09 -0.69
CA ARG A 3 -38.08 40.98 -0.47
C ARG A 3 -37.23 39.72 -0.23
N ARG A 4 -37.32 39.12 0.96
CA ARG A 4 -36.63 37.86 1.26
C ARG A 4 -37.11 36.80 0.27
N ARG A 5 -36.15 36.08 -0.35
CA ARG A 5 -36.41 35.00 -1.31
C ARG A 5 -37.28 33.93 -0.64
N ALA A 6 -38.30 33.45 -1.35
CA ALA A 6 -39.10 32.33 -0.88
C ALA A 6 -38.24 31.05 -0.93
N ILE A 7 -38.31 30.23 0.12
CA ILE A 7 -37.66 28.91 0.14
C ILE A 7 -38.58 27.94 -0.61
N GLU A 8 -38.04 27.29 -1.63
CA GLU A 8 -38.74 26.23 -2.36
C GLU A 8 -38.58 24.88 -1.64
N ALA A 9 -39.53 23.96 -1.84
CA ALA A 9 -39.52 22.65 -1.19
C ALA A 9 -38.28 21.84 -1.54
N ASP A 10 -37.90 21.81 -2.82
CA ASP A 10 -36.77 21.01 -3.31
C ASP A 10 -35.44 21.49 -2.70
N GLU A 11 -35.21 22.80 -2.62
CA GLU A 11 -34.01 23.40 -2.03
C GLU A 11 -33.85 23.04 -0.54
N LEU A 12 -34.97 23.00 0.20
CA LEU A 12 -34.97 22.58 1.60
C LEU A 12 -34.71 21.07 1.73
N PHE A 13 -35.29 20.25 0.86
CA PHE A 13 -35.16 18.79 0.92
C PHE A 13 -33.73 18.35 0.58
N GLU A 14 -33.11 18.98 -0.43
CA GLU A 14 -31.70 18.78 -0.75
C GLU A 14 -30.80 19.16 0.41
N THR A 15 -31.05 20.32 1.03
CA THR A 15 -30.26 20.80 2.17
C THR A 15 -30.41 19.88 3.38
N ALA A 16 -31.63 19.40 3.65
CA ALA A 16 -31.92 18.45 4.72
C ALA A 16 -31.22 17.10 4.48
N ASN A 17 -31.27 16.58 3.26
CA ASN A 17 -30.58 15.34 2.88
C ASN A 17 -29.06 15.47 3.01
N ARG A 18 -28.49 16.62 2.60
CA ARG A 18 -27.06 16.92 2.78
C ARG A 18 -26.67 16.94 4.26
N LEU A 19 -27.40 17.67 5.11
CA LEU A 19 -27.12 17.71 6.54
C LEU A 19 -27.15 16.31 7.16
N LYS A 20 -28.11 15.48 6.76
CA LYS A 20 -28.19 14.08 7.20
C LYS A 20 -27.01 13.24 6.71
N ALA A 21 -26.59 13.41 5.45
CA ALA A 21 -25.43 12.69 4.89
C ALA A 21 -24.12 13.08 5.58
N GLU A 22 -24.02 14.32 6.06
CA GLU A 22 -22.91 14.83 6.87
C GLU A 22 -22.96 14.35 8.34
N GLY A 23 -23.96 13.55 8.72
CA GLY A 23 -24.16 13.07 10.09
C GLY A 23 -24.64 14.16 11.07
N LYS A 24 -25.14 15.29 10.56
CA LYS A 24 -25.65 16.41 11.37
C LYS A 24 -27.15 16.26 11.59
N GLU A 25 -27.63 16.73 12.75
CA GLU A 25 -29.06 16.76 13.04
C GLU A 25 -29.77 17.78 12.14
N VAL A 26 -30.84 17.32 11.48
CA VAL A 26 -31.68 18.17 10.62
C VAL A 26 -32.72 18.88 11.49
N THR A 27 -32.33 20.02 12.06
CA THR A 27 -33.20 20.89 12.85
C THR A 27 -33.63 22.12 12.05
N ALA A 28 -34.75 22.75 12.44
CA ALA A 28 -35.23 23.96 11.77
C ALA A 28 -34.22 25.13 11.83
N VAL A 29 -33.41 25.19 12.88
CA VAL A 29 -32.32 26.15 13.02
C VAL A 29 -31.16 25.81 12.09
N ALA A 30 -30.72 24.54 12.06
CA ALA A 30 -29.66 24.10 11.15
C ALA A 30 -30.04 24.30 9.67
N LEU A 31 -31.30 24.10 9.33
CA LEU A 31 -31.83 24.38 7.99
C LEU A 31 -31.88 25.88 7.68
N LEU A 32 -32.31 26.72 8.64
CA LEU A 32 -32.31 28.17 8.45
C LEU A 32 -30.91 28.72 8.21
N ASP A 33 -29.93 28.25 8.99
CA ASP A 33 -28.53 28.64 8.87
C ASP A 33 -27.93 28.16 7.54
N ALA A 34 -28.21 26.92 7.14
CA ALA A 34 -27.69 26.33 5.90
C ALA A 34 -28.33 26.93 4.63
N LEU A 35 -29.58 27.38 4.70
CA LEU A 35 -30.30 28.04 3.59
C LEU A 35 -30.00 29.55 3.51
N GLY A 36 -29.39 30.13 4.55
CA GLY A 36 -29.01 31.55 4.57
C GLY A 36 -30.18 32.53 4.72
N GLY A 37 -31.38 32.04 5.04
CA GLY A 37 -32.55 32.87 5.33
C GLY A 37 -33.89 32.28 4.91
N GLY A 38 -34.96 32.83 5.46
CA GLY A 38 -36.34 32.43 5.19
C GLY A 38 -37.24 32.60 6.40
N SER A 39 -38.52 32.22 6.28
CA SER A 39 -39.44 32.20 7.42
C SER A 39 -39.36 30.85 8.12
N LEU A 40 -39.11 30.85 9.43
CA LEU A 40 -39.13 29.63 10.26
C LEU A 40 -40.45 28.88 10.11
N ARG A 41 -41.58 29.59 9.97
CA ARG A 41 -42.88 28.96 9.74
C ARG A 41 -42.92 28.13 8.45
N THR A 42 -42.29 28.62 7.40
CA THR A 42 -42.18 27.90 6.12
C THR A 42 -41.21 26.73 6.24
N ILE A 43 -40.09 26.92 6.93
CA ILE A 43 -39.11 25.86 7.18
C ILE A 43 -39.74 24.72 7.98
N TYR A 44 -40.49 25.00 9.05
CA TYR A 44 -41.18 23.97 9.82
C TYR A 44 -42.16 23.16 8.96
N LYS A 45 -42.97 23.84 8.14
CA LYS A 45 -43.93 23.17 7.25
C LYS A 45 -43.24 22.25 6.23
N LEU A 46 -42.16 22.73 5.61
CA LEU A 46 -41.41 21.97 4.61
C LEU A 46 -40.56 20.86 5.25
N MET A 47 -40.00 21.08 6.44
CA MET A 47 -39.28 20.08 7.21
C MET A 47 -40.21 18.92 7.63
N GLU A 48 -41.43 19.22 8.04
CA GLU A 48 -42.45 18.19 8.32
C GLU A 48 -42.80 17.38 7.07
N ALA A 49 -42.99 18.05 5.92
CA ALA A 49 -43.19 17.38 4.64
C ALA A 49 -41.99 16.51 4.22
N TRP A 50 -40.76 16.98 4.48
CA TRP A 50 -39.54 16.21 4.25
C TRP A 50 -39.44 14.99 5.18
N GLN A 51 -39.82 15.12 6.46
CA GLN A 51 -39.85 13.98 7.38
C GLN A 51 -40.88 12.93 6.96
N GLN A 52 -42.04 13.36 6.48
CA GLN A 52 -43.11 12.47 6.00
C GLN A 52 -42.81 11.81 4.65
N SER A 53 -42.01 12.44 3.79
CA SER A 53 -41.62 11.88 2.49
C SER A 53 -40.52 10.81 2.58
N ARG A 54 -39.88 10.69 3.75
CA ARG A 54 -38.85 9.68 3.97
C ARG A 54 -39.49 8.30 4.15
N PRO A 55 -38.93 7.25 3.51
CA PRO A 55 -39.33 5.88 3.82
C PRO A 55 -39.13 5.65 5.31
N ALA A 56 -40.13 5.04 5.96
CA ALA A 56 -40.09 4.74 7.38
C ALA A 56 -38.75 4.07 7.70
N GLU A 57 -38.01 4.63 8.67
CA GLU A 57 -36.78 3.99 9.14
C GLU A 57 -37.15 2.57 9.56
N VAL A 58 -36.55 1.59 8.88
CA VAL A 58 -36.63 0.19 9.29
C VAL A 58 -35.96 0.13 10.65
N LYS A 59 -36.79 0.22 11.69
CA LYS A 59 -36.38 -0.07 13.05
C LYS A 59 -36.03 -1.56 13.02
N ASN A 60 -34.74 -1.86 13.00
CA ASN A 60 -34.27 -3.19 13.32
C ASN A 60 -34.60 -3.39 14.79
N GLU A 61 -35.79 -3.91 15.07
CA GLU A 61 -36.07 -4.42 16.40
C GLU A 61 -35.05 -5.53 16.68
N PRO A 62 -34.44 -5.55 17.87
CA PRO A 62 -33.53 -6.62 18.22
C PRO A 62 -34.32 -7.92 18.26
N THR A 63 -34.29 -8.66 17.16
CA THR A 63 -34.84 -10.00 17.08
C THR A 63 -34.07 -10.87 18.07
N GLU A 64 -34.75 -11.45 19.06
CA GLU A 64 -34.13 -12.43 19.96
C GLU A 64 -33.61 -13.61 19.14
N ILE A 65 -32.28 -13.73 19.06
CA ILE A 65 -31.64 -14.87 18.41
C ILE A 65 -31.67 -16.03 19.40
N PRO A 66 -32.22 -17.21 19.03
CA PRO A 66 -32.24 -18.36 19.91
C PRO A 66 -30.82 -18.73 20.41
N PRO A 67 -30.64 -19.06 21.70
CA PRO A 67 -29.33 -19.37 22.26
C PRO A 67 -28.57 -20.48 21.51
N ALA A 68 -29.29 -21.48 20.97
CA ALA A 68 -28.71 -22.55 20.18
C ALA A 68 -28.07 -22.05 18.87
N VAL A 69 -28.68 -21.06 18.22
CA VAL A 69 -28.15 -20.46 16.99
C VAL A 69 -26.90 -19.63 17.30
N MET A 70 -26.93 -18.85 18.39
CA MET A 70 -25.74 -18.10 18.83
C MET A 70 -24.58 -19.02 19.19
N ALA A 71 -24.84 -20.10 19.93
CA ALA A 71 -23.83 -21.08 20.29
C ALA A 71 -23.26 -21.80 19.05
N GLY A 72 -24.12 -22.18 18.10
CA GLY A 72 -23.70 -22.77 16.83
C GLY A 72 -22.80 -21.83 16.04
N PHE A 73 -23.21 -20.56 15.88
CA PHE A 73 -22.40 -19.56 15.19
C PHE A 73 -21.06 -19.31 15.90
N ALA A 74 -21.05 -19.12 17.22
CA ALA A 74 -19.83 -18.91 17.98
C ALA A 74 -18.84 -20.08 17.84
N ASN A 75 -19.34 -21.32 17.83
CA ASN A 75 -18.52 -22.51 17.63
C ASN A 75 -17.94 -22.58 16.22
N SER A 76 -18.76 -22.36 15.19
CA SER A 76 -18.30 -22.33 13.79
C SER A 76 -17.30 -21.22 13.55
N TRP A 77 -17.55 -20.04 14.11
CA TRP A 77 -16.65 -18.89 14.03
C TRP A 77 -15.31 -19.16 14.71
N ARG A 78 -15.32 -19.77 15.90
CA ARG A 78 -14.11 -20.16 16.62
C ARG A 78 -13.29 -21.15 15.80
N LEU A 79 -13.94 -22.17 15.23
CA LEU A 79 -13.27 -23.17 14.41
C LEU A 79 -12.66 -22.55 13.14
N ALA A 80 -13.43 -21.71 12.44
CA ALA A 80 -12.95 -21.01 11.26
C ALA A 80 -11.76 -20.08 11.59
N THR A 81 -11.82 -19.37 12.71
CA THR A 81 -10.73 -18.49 13.16
C THR A 81 -9.48 -19.30 13.53
N GLN A 82 -9.66 -20.46 14.16
CA GLN A 82 -8.56 -21.35 14.51
C GLN A 82 -7.88 -21.92 13.26
N GLU A 83 -8.65 -22.39 12.28
CA GLU A 83 -8.11 -22.94 11.03
C GLU A 83 -7.41 -21.85 10.20
N ALA A 84 -8.06 -20.69 10.03
CA ALA A 84 -7.43 -19.55 9.37
C ALA A 84 -6.15 -19.11 10.09
N GLY A 85 -6.13 -19.13 11.43
CA GLY A 85 -4.94 -18.83 12.23
C GLY A 85 -3.81 -19.81 11.98
N ARG A 86 -4.12 -21.10 11.82
CA ARG A 86 -3.16 -22.15 11.50
C ARG A 86 -2.59 -21.98 10.10
N GLU A 87 -3.44 -21.81 9.09
CA GLU A 87 -3.00 -21.60 7.71
C GLU A 87 -2.11 -20.36 7.59
N VAL A 88 -2.49 -19.25 8.22
CA VAL A 88 -1.68 -18.03 8.25
C VAL A 88 -0.34 -18.25 8.94
N ALA A 89 -0.30 -19.03 10.03
CA ALA A 89 0.95 -19.36 10.70
C ALA A 89 1.86 -20.21 9.81
N GLU A 90 1.33 -21.26 9.17
CA GLU A 90 2.09 -22.11 8.24
C GLU A 90 2.65 -21.31 7.06
N VAL A 91 1.84 -20.44 6.44
CA VAL A 91 2.29 -19.57 5.35
C VAL A 91 3.37 -18.59 5.82
N LYS A 92 3.23 -18.01 7.02
CA LYS A 92 4.23 -17.10 7.58
C LYS A 92 5.55 -17.79 7.85
N GLU A 93 5.54 -18.99 8.43
CA GLU A 93 6.78 -19.73 8.69
C GLU A 93 7.46 -20.14 7.38
N LYS A 94 6.70 -20.66 6.41
CA LYS A 94 7.25 -20.97 5.08
C LYS A 94 7.85 -19.75 4.40
N ALA A 95 7.17 -18.60 4.44
CA ALA A 95 7.69 -17.36 3.87
C ALA A 95 8.99 -16.90 4.59
N LYS A 96 9.08 -17.04 5.92
CA LYS A 96 10.32 -16.74 6.66
C LYS A 96 11.46 -17.65 6.22
N GLU A 97 11.20 -18.94 6.06
CA GLU A 97 12.21 -19.90 5.62
C GLU A 97 12.69 -19.60 4.19
N GLU A 98 11.77 -19.29 3.27
CA GLU A 98 12.08 -18.89 1.89
C GLU A 98 12.91 -17.61 1.85
N VAL A 99 12.53 -16.58 2.62
CA VAL A 99 13.31 -15.33 2.73
C VAL A 99 14.70 -15.59 3.30
N ALA A 100 14.81 -16.41 4.36
CA ALA A 100 16.10 -16.76 4.94
C ALA A 100 16.98 -17.54 3.95
N ALA A 101 16.40 -18.44 3.16
CA ALA A 101 17.10 -19.17 2.11
C ALA A 101 17.59 -18.24 0.99
N ALA A 102 16.73 -17.34 0.52
CA ALA A 102 17.08 -16.35 -0.50
C ALA A 102 18.20 -15.42 -0.01
N LEU A 103 18.14 -14.97 1.25
CA LEU A 103 19.20 -14.17 1.85
C LEU A 103 20.53 -14.93 1.91
N ARG A 104 20.53 -16.21 2.31
CA ARG A 104 21.76 -17.03 2.30
C ARG A 104 22.34 -17.15 0.90
N GLN A 105 21.51 -17.42 -0.11
CA GLN A 105 21.95 -17.50 -1.50
C GLN A 105 22.51 -16.16 -2.00
N PHE A 106 21.87 -15.04 -1.64
CA PHE A 106 22.32 -13.71 -2.00
C PHE A 106 23.69 -13.38 -1.38
N HIS A 107 23.89 -13.65 -0.09
CA HIS A 107 25.20 -13.44 0.55
C HIS A 107 26.28 -14.35 -0.06
N GLY A 108 25.95 -15.62 -0.32
CA GLY A 108 26.88 -16.54 -1.00
C GLY A 108 27.25 -16.07 -2.41
N ALA A 109 26.30 -15.48 -3.15
CA ALA A 109 26.56 -14.88 -4.46
C ALA A 109 27.47 -13.65 -4.36
N LEU A 110 27.27 -12.78 -3.35
CA LEU A 110 28.15 -11.64 -3.12
C LEU A 110 29.58 -12.05 -2.76
N GLU A 111 29.74 -13.07 -1.92
CA GLU A 111 31.06 -13.62 -1.59
C GLU A 111 31.75 -14.22 -2.82
N ALA A 112 31.00 -14.93 -3.66
CA ALA A 112 31.51 -15.48 -4.92
C ALA A 112 31.94 -14.37 -5.89
N ILE A 113 31.16 -13.30 -6.03
CA ILE A 113 31.52 -12.12 -6.83
C ILE A 113 32.80 -11.49 -6.30
N GLY A 114 32.88 -11.21 -5.00
CA GLY A 114 34.08 -10.60 -4.40
C GLY A 114 35.33 -11.46 -4.60
N LYS A 115 35.19 -12.79 -4.55
CA LYS A 115 36.29 -13.71 -4.88
C LYS A 115 36.70 -13.59 -6.35
N MET A 116 35.74 -13.60 -7.28
CA MET A 116 36.01 -13.47 -8.71
C MET A 116 36.64 -12.11 -9.06
N GLU A 117 36.22 -11.03 -8.40
CA GLU A 117 36.82 -9.70 -8.57
C GLU A 117 38.27 -9.68 -8.09
N ALA A 118 38.57 -10.30 -6.95
CA ALA A 118 39.93 -10.41 -6.44
C ALA A 118 40.83 -11.28 -7.35
N GLU A 119 40.29 -12.38 -7.88
CA GLU A 119 40.99 -13.22 -8.87
C GLU A 119 41.24 -12.43 -10.17
N SER A 120 40.25 -11.70 -10.67
CA SER A 120 40.38 -10.87 -11.87
C SER A 120 41.43 -9.77 -11.71
N GLU A 121 41.50 -9.14 -10.53
CA GLU A 121 42.52 -8.12 -10.23
C GLU A 121 43.92 -8.73 -10.17
N ALA A 122 44.07 -9.90 -9.53
CA ALA A 122 45.35 -10.61 -9.48
C ALA A 122 45.81 -11.04 -10.88
N ASP A 123 44.91 -11.55 -11.71
CA ASP A 123 45.19 -11.92 -13.09
C ASP A 123 45.60 -10.69 -13.93
N ALA A 124 44.93 -9.55 -13.76
CA ALA A 124 45.30 -8.31 -14.45
C ALA A 124 46.73 -7.86 -14.08
N GLN A 125 47.09 -7.89 -12.80
CA GLN A 125 48.44 -7.56 -12.33
C GLN A 125 49.49 -8.53 -12.88
N GLU A 126 49.17 -9.82 -12.95
CA GLU A 126 50.07 -10.83 -13.51
C GLU A 126 50.26 -10.64 -15.03
N ILE A 127 49.19 -10.31 -15.76
CA ILE A 127 49.25 -9.97 -17.18
C ILE A 127 50.16 -8.76 -17.38
N GLU A 128 49.97 -7.67 -16.63
CA GLU A 128 50.84 -6.49 -16.73
C GLU A 128 52.30 -6.84 -16.48
N ARG A 129 52.58 -7.65 -15.46
CA ARG A 129 53.93 -8.11 -15.12
C ARG A 129 54.56 -8.94 -16.25
N LEU A 130 53.80 -9.87 -16.83
CA LEU A 130 54.27 -10.72 -17.92
C LEU A 130 54.48 -9.93 -19.21
N THR A 131 53.58 -8.99 -19.52
CA THR A 131 53.71 -8.08 -20.68
C THR A 131 54.96 -7.21 -20.54
N ALA A 132 55.25 -6.68 -19.35
CA ALA A 132 56.47 -5.90 -19.12
C ALA A 132 57.74 -6.74 -19.34
N LYS A 133 57.78 -7.97 -18.82
CA LYS A 133 58.90 -8.89 -19.05
C LYS A 133 59.06 -9.28 -20.51
N LEU A 134 57.95 -9.51 -21.22
CA LEU A 134 57.98 -9.83 -22.64
C LEU A 134 58.62 -8.67 -23.43
N ALA A 135 58.21 -7.43 -23.15
CA ALA A 135 58.78 -6.24 -23.79
C ALA A 135 60.29 -6.09 -23.50
N GLU A 136 60.73 -6.40 -22.28
CA GLU A 136 62.16 -6.38 -21.90
C GLU A 136 62.96 -7.44 -22.67
N VAL A 137 62.45 -8.67 -22.75
CA VAL A 137 63.09 -9.78 -23.49
C VAL A 137 63.12 -9.49 -24.99
N GLU A 138 62.03 -8.97 -25.55
CA GLU A 138 61.96 -8.56 -26.96
C GLU A 138 63.00 -7.49 -27.27
N ALA A 139 63.15 -6.47 -26.42
CA ALA A 139 64.18 -5.45 -26.54
C ALA A 139 65.60 -6.05 -26.46
N ALA A 140 65.87 -6.94 -25.50
CA ALA A 140 67.17 -7.61 -25.36
C ALA A 140 67.50 -8.49 -26.58
N CYS A 141 66.52 -9.22 -27.13
CA CYS A 141 66.69 -10.00 -28.35
C CYS A 141 66.98 -9.11 -29.56
N LEU A 142 66.29 -7.98 -29.69
CA LEU A 142 66.53 -6.99 -30.75
C LEU A 142 67.96 -6.43 -30.67
N GLU A 143 68.43 -6.06 -29.48
CA GLU A 143 69.81 -5.59 -29.29
C GLU A 143 70.85 -6.66 -29.59
N ALA A 144 70.68 -7.89 -29.07
CA ALA A 144 71.57 -9.01 -29.37
C ALA A 144 71.62 -9.33 -30.88
N GLN A 145 70.50 -9.19 -31.59
CA GLN A 145 70.44 -9.39 -33.04
C GLN A 145 71.18 -8.28 -33.80
N LYS A 146 71.09 -7.02 -33.35
CA LYS A 146 71.88 -5.90 -33.91
C LYS A 146 73.38 -6.10 -33.71
N GLU A 147 73.80 -6.50 -32.51
CA GLU A 147 75.21 -6.79 -32.20
C GLU A 147 75.77 -7.93 -33.07
N ALA A 148 75.00 -9.00 -33.28
CA ALA A 148 75.40 -10.12 -34.14
C ALA A 148 75.53 -9.75 -35.62
N VAL A 149 74.77 -8.75 -36.10
CA VAL A 149 74.85 -8.24 -37.48
C VAL A 149 76.03 -7.25 -37.63
N GLY A 150 76.35 -6.48 -36.60
CA GLY A 150 77.47 -5.52 -36.60
C GLY A 150 78.88 -6.14 -36.52
N HIS A 151 78.98 -7.43 -36.16
CA HIS A 151 80.24 -8.17 -36.05
C HIS A 151 80.59 -9.05 -37.26
N LYS A 152 79.83 -8.98 -38.36
CA LYS A 152 80.14 -9.60 -39.66
C LYS A 152 80.69 -8.58 -40.65
#